data_AF-A0A9E1NTL8-F1
#
_entry.id   AF-A0A9E1NTL8-F1
#
_cell.length_a   1.000
_cell.length_b   1.000
_cell.length_c   1.000
_cell.angle_alpha   90.00
_cell.angle_beta   90.00
_cell.angle_gamma   90.00
#
_symmetry.space_group_name_H-M   'P 1'
#
loop_
_entity.id
_entity.type
_entity.pdbx_description
1 polymer ?
#
loop_
_entity_poly.entity_id
_entity_poly.type
_entity_poly.pdbx_seq_one_letter_code
_entity_poly.pdbx_strand_id
1 'polypeptide(L)'
;IVKKVLNSGLDEITFSIDGIEDNNVSNGHTSNKVYENIEKVAKLREIGKPSIRLQATLHEGCEKDLYNVIKFGARIGVEAVNVGRIDRKYAPELKRPSQIEEERIFSEADRVASDCGIRLDWLQYAVGTRMVRFFYRLLRKKLHRSGKYCLKTFDYAYVSREGNVTPCCLLPDVKMGSLLKGDLQTIWQNEQFNHFRENYRDTCESCDLWVIDQVESDQLINKNKITSQVSV
;
A
#
# COMPACT_ATOMS: atom_id res chain seq x y z
N ILE A 1 -24.22 -4.66 -12.15
CA ILE A 1 -22.74 -4.61 -11.99
C ILE A 1 -22.28 -5.58 -10.91
N VAL A 2 -22.74 -5.48 -9.65
CA VAL A 2 -22.35 -6.38 -8.54
C VAL A 2 -22.37 -7.88 -8.91
N LYS A 3 -23.49 -8.41 -9.44
CA LYS A 3 -23.56 -9.82 -9.86
C LYS A 3 -22.52 -10.20 -10.92
N LYS A 4 -22.20 -9.29 -11.85
CA LYS A 4 -21.16 -9.54 -12.87
C LYS A 4 -19.78 -9.61 -12.24
N VAL A 5 -19.49 -8.76 -11.25
CA VAL A 5 -18.23 -8.75 -10.50
C VAL A 5 -18.08 -10.01 -9.65
N LEU A 6 -19.14 -10.43 -8.95
CA LEU A 6 -19.11 -11.67 -8.15
C LEU A 6 -18.93 -12.92 -9.02
N ASN A 7 -19.48 -12.92 -10.24
CA ASN A 7 -19.43 -14.05 -11.17
C ASN A 7 -18.23 -13.99 -12.13
N SER A 8 -17.34 -13.00 -12.02
CA SER A 8 -16.21 -12.87 -12.97
C SER A 8 -15.04 -13.80 -12.67
N GLY A 9 -15.12 -14.60 -11.60
CA GLY A 9 -14.03 -15.48 -11.16
C GLY A 9 -12.87 -14.74 -10.51
N LEU A 10 -13.10 -13.55 -9.94
CA LEU A 10 -12.08 -12.84 -9.16
C LEU A 10 -11.76 -13.62 -7.89
N ASP A 11 -10.47 -13.71 -7.56
CA ASP A 11 -10.02 -14.28 -6.28
C ASP A 11 -10.22 -13.29 -5.13
N GLU A 12 -9.98 -12.01 -5.38
CA GLU A 12 -9.97 -10.96 -4.37
C GLU A 12 -10.44 -9.60 -4.91
N ILE A 13 -11.13 -8.83 -4.07
CA ILE A 13 -11.51 -7.43 -4.30
C ILE A 13 -11.02 -6.61 -3.13
N THR A 14 -10.25 -5.56 -3.42
CA THR A 14 -9.83 -4.58 -2.41
C THR A 14 -10.56 -3.26 -2.62
N PHE A 15 -11.17 -2.71 -1.56
CA PHE A 15 -11.81 -1.40 -1.58
C PHE A 15 -10.97 -0.38 -0.80
N SER A 16 -10.64 0.74 -1.44
CA SER A 16 -9.96 1.86 -0.77
C SER A 16 -10.93 2.60 0.15
N ILE A 17 -10.55 2.76 1.41
CA ILE A 17 -11.37 3.38 2.45
C ILE A 17 -10.46 3.92 3.56
N ASP A 18 -10.56 5.22 3.82
CA ASP A 18 -9.69 5.89 4.79
C ASP A 18 -10.43 6.34 6.07
N GLY A 19 -11.75 6.13 6.14
CA GLY A 19 -12.58 6.45 7.31
C GLY A 19 -14.00 5.90 7.20
N ILE A 20 -14.78 6.01 8.27
CA ILE A 20 -16.19 5.61 8.38
C ILE A 20 -16.94 6.76 9.03
N GLU A 21 -18.03 7.21 8.40
CA GLU A 21 -19.00 8.20 8.91
C GLU A 21 -18.42 9.42 9.65
N ASP A 22 -18.21 10.51 8.90
CA ASP A 22 -18.76 11.85 9.21
C ASP A 22 -18.46 12.86 8.08
N ASN A 23 -18.15 12.41 6.84
CA ASN A 23 -17.60 13.26 5.75
C ASN A 23 -16.39 14.15 6.13
N ASN A 24 -15.88 14.04 7.37
CA ASN A 24 -14.86 14.89 7.95
C ASN A 24 -13.48 14.24 7.86
N VAL A 25 -13.27 13.34 6.89
CA VAL A 25 -11.91 12.98 6.51
C VAL A 25 -11.34 14.22 5.82
N SER A 26 -10.55 15.00 6.57
CA SER A 26 -9.93 16.24 6.08
C SER A 26 -9.09 15.97 4.83
N ASN A 27 -8.50 14.77 4.75
CA ASN A 27 -7.61 14.32 3.69
C ASN A 27 -7.81 12.82 3.42
N GLY A 28 -8.43 12.43 2.30
CA GLY A 28 -8.68 11.01 1.95
C GLY A 28 -9.96 10.79 1.13
N HIS A 29 -10.38 9.52 0.97
CA HIS A 29 -11.61 9.17 0.23
C HIS A 29 -12.90 9.47 1.04
N THR A 30 -13.76 10.37 0.56
CA THR A 30 -14.95 10.89 1.29
C THR A 30 -16.31 10.35 0.79
N SER A 31 -16.40 9.11 0.33
CA SER A 31 -17.64 8.62 -0.31
C SER A 31 -18.50 7.72 0.58
N ASN A 32 -19.56 8.28 1.17
CA ASN A 32 -20.58 7.52 1.92
C ASN A 32 -21.25 6.42 1.06
N LYS A 33 -21.37 6.63 -0.26
CA LYS A 33 -21.93 5.63 -1.19
C LYS A 33 -21.05 4.39 -1.33
N VAL A 34 -19.77 4.48 -1.00
CA VAL A 34 -18.86 3.34 -1.10
C VAL A 34 -19.19 2.29 -0.04
N TYR A 35 -19.58 2.69 1.18
CA TYR A 35 -19.85 1.77 2.28
C TYR A 35 -21.03 0.84 2.00
N GLU A 36 -22.16 1.40 1.55
CA GLU A 36 -23.35 0.63 1.15
C GLU A 36 -23.04 -0.37 0.03
N ASN A 37 -22.19 0.03 -0.92
CA ASN A 37 -21.77 -0.85 -2.02
C ASN A 37 -20.88 -1.98 -1.52
N ILE A 38 -19.92 -1.70 -0.63
CA ILE A 38 -19.06 -2.72 -0.03
C ILE A 38 -19.92 -3.71 0.77
N GLU A 39 -20.82 -3.23 1.63
CA GLU A 39 -21.73 -4.06 2.41
C GLU A 39 -22.59 -4.96 1.51
N LYS A 40 -23.10 -4.40 0.41
CA LYS A 40 -23.87 -5.16 -0.58
C LYS A 40 -23.05 -6.24 -1.25
N VAL A 41 -21.80 -5.96 -1.62
CA VAL A 41 -20.88 -6.98 -2.18
C VAL A 41 -20.59 -8.04 -1.12
N ALA A 42 -20.28 -7.63 0.11
CA ALA A 42 -19.96 -8.52 1.21
C ALA A 42 -21.11 -9.45 1.59
N LYS A 43 -22.35 -8.97 1.51
CA LYS A 43 -23.58 -9.74 1.78
C LYS A 43 -23.96 -10.70 0.63
N LEU A 44 -23.69 -10.32 -0.61
CA LEU A 44 -24.12 -11.08 -1.79
C LEU A 44 -23.08 -12.10 -2.28
N ARG A 45 -21.81 -11.98 -1.83
CA ARG A 45 -20.76 -12.92 -2.22
C ARG A 45 -21.01 -14.31 -1.63
N GLU A 46 -20.52 -15.33 -2.33
CA GLU A 46 -20.40 -16.66 -1.72
C GLU A 46 -19.37 -16.58 -0.59
N ILE A 47 -19.52 -17.41 0.45
CA ILE A 47 -18.66 -17.37 1.63
C ILE A 47 -17.18 -17.47 1.19
N GLY A 48 -16.43 -16.40 1.45
CA GLY A 48 -15.01 -16.29 1.14
C GLY A 48 -14.66 -16.10 -0.35
N LYS A 49 -15.62 -15.86 -1.24
CA LYS A 49 -15.38 -15.73 -2.70
C LYS A 49 -16.18 -14.61 -3.37
N PRO A 50 -15.51 -13.59 -3.94
CA PRO A 50 -14.09 -13.28 -3.76
C PRO A 50 -13.76 -12.94 -2.30
N SER A 51 -12.49 -13.11 -1.93
CA SER A 51 -11.94 -12.48 -0.71
C SER A 51 -12.15 -10.96 -0.81
N ILE A 52 -12.60 -10.32 0.25
CA ILE A 52 -12.74 -8.87 0.35
C ILE A 52 -11.68 -8.34 1.30
N ARG A 53 -11.02 -7.26 0.86
CA ARG A 53 -10.15 -6.45 1.70
C ARG A 53 -10.55 -5.00 1.69
N LEU A 54 -10.23 -4.32 2.80
CA LEU A 54 -10.22 -2.87 2.86
C LEU A 54 -8.78 -2.39 2.80
N GLN A 55 -8.52 -1.29 2.09
CA GLN A 55 -7.23 -0.63 2.03
C GLN A 55 -7.36 0.77 2.60
N ALA A 56 -6.69 1.02 3.72
CA ALA A 56 -6.60 2.33 4.34
C ALA A 56 -5.20 2.92 4.15
N THR A 57 -5.12 4.24 3.96
CA THR A 57 -3.87 5.01 3.95
C THR A 57 -3.77 5.80 5.25
N LEU A 58 -2.71 5.55 6.03
CA LEU A 58 -2.55 6.24 7.31
C LEU A 58 -1.93 7.63 7.13
N HIS A 59 -2.62 8.63 7.67
CA HIS A 59 -2.16 10.02 7.80
C HIS A 59 -1.95 10.36 9.27
N GLU A 60 -1.15 11.40 9.53
CA GLU A 60 -1.00 11.97 10.87
C GLU A 60 -2.36 12.44 11.42
N GLY A 61 -2.70 12.01 12.64
CA GLY A 61 -3.95 12.37 13.33
C GLY A 61 -5.21 11.60 12.89
N CYS A 62 -5.10 10.66 11.94
CA CYS A 62 -6.22 9.87 11.42
C CYS A 62 -6.28 8.44 12.01
N GLU A 63 -5.63 8.16 13.13
CA GLU A 63 -5.61 6.80 13.71
C GLU A 63 -6.99 6.31 14.14
N LYS A 64 -7.88 7.22 14.56
CA LYS A 64 -9.27 6.87 14.91
C LYS A 64 -10.04 6.39 13.69
N ASP A 65 -9.80 6.99 12.53
CA ASP A 65 -10.44 6.60 11.28
C ASP A 65 -10.02 5.17 10.89
N LEU A 66 -8.73 4.86 11.02
CA LEU A 66 -8.21 3.51 10.82
C LEU A 66 -8.90 2.50 11.76
N TYR A 67 -9.03 2.82 13.06
CA TYR A 67 -9.71 1.93 14.01
C TYR A 67 -11.18 1.71 13.65
N ASN A 68 -11.86 2.75 13.14
CA ASN A 68 -13.23 2.64 12.68
C ASN A 68 -13.35 1.78 11.41
N VAL A 69 -12.41 1.91 10.47
CA VAL A 69 -12.32 1.04 9.28
C VAL A 69 -12.13 -0.42 9.68
N ILE A 70 -11.29 -0.71 10.67
CA ILE A 70 -11.08 -2.07 11.19
C ILE A 70 -12.39 -2.66 11.74
N LYS A 71 -13.08 -1.91 12.60
CA LYS A 71 -14.37 -2.32 13.18
C LYS A 71 -15.43 -2.51 12.10
N PHE A 72 -15.48 -1.62 11.12
CA PHE A 72 -16.39 -1.72 9.98
C PHE A 72 -16.11 -2.99 9.17
N GLY A 73 -14.86 -3.24 8.79
CA GLY A 73 -14.46 -4.44 8.05
C GLY A 73 -14.89 -5.72 8.77
N ALA A 74 -14.65 -5.79 10.09
CA ALA A 74 -15.06 -6.92 10.90
C ALA A 74 -16.59 -7.10 10.91
N ARG A 75 -17.34 -6.01 11.11
CA ARG A 75 -18.82 -6.01 11.13
C ARG A 75 -19.42 -6.59 9.85
N ILE A 76 -18.85 -6.24 8.70
CA ILE A 76 -19.37 -6.65 7.39
C ILE A 76 -18.72 -7.97 6.91
N GLY A 77 -17.83 -8.54 7.71
CA GLY A 77 -17.19 -9.82 7.48
C GLY A 77 -16.20 -9.82 6.32
N VAL A 78 -15.36 -8.79 6.16
CA VAL A 78 -14.22 -8.84 5.21
C VAL A 78 -13.04 -9.63 5.80
N GLU A 79 -12.15 -10.12 4.94
CA GLU A 79 -11.04 -11.00 5.31
C GLU A 79 -9.87 -10.24 5.94
N ALA A 80 -9.61 -9.00 5.51
CA ALA A 80 -8.54 -8.18 6.07
C ALA A 80 -8.70 -6.68 5.84
N VAL A 81 -8.03 -5.91 6.70
CA VAL A 81 -7.68 -4.51 6.45
C VAL A 81 -6.19 -4.42 6.17
N ASN A 82 -5.85 -3.85 5.02
CA ASN A 82 -4.50 -3.50 4.62
C ASN A 82 -4.23 -2.03 4.98
N VAL A 83 -3.07 -1.74 5.55
CA VAL A 83 -2.65 -0.37 5.87
C VAL A 83 -1.44 0.01 5.00
N GLY A 84 -1.57 1.12 4.28
CA GLY A 84 -0.50 1.74 3.52
C GLY A 84 -0.02 3.02 4.18
N ARG A 85 1.27 3.31 4.04
CA ARG A 85 1.80 4.67 4.27
C ARG A 85 1.38 5.57 3.11
N ILE A 86 1.20 6.86 3.34
CA ILE A 86 1.01 7.83 2.26
C ILE A 86 2.32 8.05 1.49
N ASP A 87 2.29 8.29 0.18
CA ASP A 87 3.48 8.76 -0.54
C ASP A 87 3.65 10.29 -0.40
N ARG A 88 4.73 10.72 0.27
CA ARG A 88 5.03 12.16 0.49
C ARG A 88 5.35 12.90 -0.81
N LYS A 89 5.75 12.22 -1.88
CA LYS A 89 6.10 12.84 -3.17
C LYS A 89 4.88 13.40 -3.89
N TYR A 90 3.76 12.69 -3.83
CA TYR A 90 2.53 13.04 -4.54
C TYR A 90 1.52 13.81 -3.68
N ALA A 91 1.73 13.84 -2.36
CA ALA A 91 0.89 14.56 -1.41
C ALA A 91 1.77 15.24 -0.34
N PRO A 92 2.55 16.27 -0.71
CA PRO A 92 3.54 16.88 0.19
C PRO A 92 2.93 17.59 1.40
N GLU A 93 1.68 18.05 1.28
CA GLU A 93 0.93 18.71 2.36
C GLU A 93 0.44 17.72 3.42
N LEU A 94 0.40 16.43 3.10
CA LEU A 94 -0.07 15.39 4.02
C LEU A 94 1.10 14.81 4.82
N LYS A 95 0.96 14.88 6.14
CA LYS A 95 1.95 14.37 7.07
C LYS A 95 1.73 12.89 7.37
N ARG A 96 2.85 12.22 7.64
CA ARG A 96 2.86 10.87 8.21
C ARG A 96 3.07 10.97 9.71
N PRO A 97 2.50 10.06 10.51
CA PRO A 97 2.98 9.83 11.86
C PRO A 97 4.49 9.55 11.83
N SER A 98 5.21 10.04 12.85
CA SER A 98 6.60 9.64 13.08
C SER A 98 6.71 8.12 13.27
N GLN A 99 7.91 7.56 13.18
CA GLN A 99 8.10 6.12 13.37
C GLN A 99 7.60 5.62 14.74
N ILE A 100 7.80 6.41 15.80
CA ILE A 100 7.34 6.08 17.16
C ILE A 100 5.81 6.12 17.23
N GLU A 101 5.18 7.13 16.61
CA GLU A 101 3.72 7.21 16.55
C GLU A 101 3.14 6.08 15.71
N GLU A 102 3.75 5.76 14.57
CA GLU A 102 3.34 4.65 13.71
C GLU A 102 3.39 3.30 14.45
N GLU A 103 4.44 3.06 15.24
CA GLU A 103 4.57 1.87 16.10
C GLU A 103 3.48 1.79 17.18
N ARG A 104 3.16 2.93 17.80
CA ARG A 104 2.07 3.04 18.79
C ARG A 104 0.71 2.79 18.14
N ILE A 105 0.45 3.42 16.99
CA ILE A 105 -0.80 3.26 16.23
C ILE A 105 -0.96 1.82 15.78
N PHE A 106 0.10 1.19 15.25
CA PHE A 106 0.07 -0.22 14.87
C PHE A 106 -0.29 -1.12 16.06
N SER A 107 0.31 -0.89 17.23
CA SER A 107 0.05 -1.72 18.42
C SER A 107 -1.42 -1.66 18.84
N GLU A 108 -2.03 -0.48 18.81
CA GLU A 108 -3.45 -0.31 19.11
C GLU A 108 -4.34 -0.86 17.98
N ALA A 109 -3.98 -0.66 16.72
CA ALA A 109 -4.69 -1.23 15.57
C ALA A 109 -4.69 -2.76 15.60
N ASP A 110 -3.55 -3.40 15.93
CA ASP A 110 -3.41 -4.87 16.06
C ASP A 110 -4.29 -5.40 17.19
N ARG A 111 -4.41 -4.65 18.30
CA ARG A 111 -5.32 -4.96 19.41
C ARG A 111 -6.78 -4.88 18.97
N VAL A 112 -7.19 -3.75 18.37
CA VAL A 112 -8.56 -3.56 17.86
C VAL A 112 -8.94 -4.63 16.83
N ALA A 113 -8.03 -4.96 15.91
CA ALA A 113 -8.26 -5.99 14.90
C ALA A 113 -8.41 -7.38 15.54
N SER A 114 -7.59 -7.70 16.54
CA SER A 114 -7.68 -8.96 17.29
C SER A 114 -9.00 -9.07 18.06
N ASP A 115 -9.40 -8.00 18.76
CA ASP A 115 -10.67 -7.94 19.51
C ASP A 115 -11.90 -8.10 18.59
N CYS A 116 -11.80 -7.58 17.36
CA CYS A 116 -12.84 -7.72 16.34
C CYS A 116 -12.74 -9.01 15.50
N GLY A 117 -11.71 -9.82 15.68
CA GLY A 117 -11.52 -11.07 14.93
C GLY A 117 -11.20 -10.89 13.43
N ILE A 118 -10.57 -9.78 13.04
CA ILE A 118 -10.20 -9.47 11.64
C ILE A 118 -8.68 -9.42 11.46
N ARG A 119 -8.18 -9.77 10.27
CA ARG A 119 -6.74 -9.65 9.94
C ARG A 119 -6.38 -8.20 9.65
N LEU A 120 -5.33 -7.70 10.30
CA LEU A 120 -4.66 -6.44 9.96
C LEU A 120 -3.33 -6.72 9.26
N ASP A 121 -3.22 -6.39 7.98
CA ASP A 121 -1.99 -6.50 7.20
C ASP A 121 -1.36 -5.11 7.04
N TRP A 122 -0.18 -4.94 7.63
CA TRP A 122 0.60 -3.71 7.55
C TRP A 122 2.05 -4.10 7.32
N LEU A 123 2.56 -3.85 6.11
CA LEU A 123 3.85 -4.34 5.65
C LEU A 123 4.97 -4.10 6.66
N GLN A 124 5.04 -2.92 7.27
CA GLN A 124 6.14 -2.56 8.16
C GLN A 124 6.15 -3.33 9.49
N TYR A 125 5.04 -3.95 9.84
CA TYR A 125 4.85 -4.59 11.14
C TYR A 125 4.45 -6.06 11.04
N ALA A 126 3.39 -6.38 10.31
CA ALA A 126 2.81 -7.71 10.29
C ALA A 126 1.94 -7.97 9.06
N VAL A 127 2.16 -9.10 8.37
CA VAL A 127 1.33 -9.54 7.24
C VAL A 127 1.04 -11.04 7.33
N GLY A 128 -0.08 -11.45 6.73
CA GLY A 128 -0.45 -12.86 6.60
C GLY A 128 -1.17 -13.42 7.84
N THR A 129 -1.38 -14.73 7.84
CA THR A 129 -2.20 -15.44 8.85
C THR A 129 -1.33 -16.24 9.82
N ARG A 130 -1.78 -16.34 11.09
CA ARG A 130 -1.25 -17.27 12.12
C ARG A 130 0.28 -17.36 12.13
N MET A 131 0.83 -18.52 11.75
CA MET A 131 2.24 -18.84 11.76
C MET A 131 3.05 -17.96 10.80
N VAL A 132 2.51 -17.66 9.61
CA VAL A 132 3.16 -16.74 8.65
C VAL A 132 3.31 -15.36 9.27
N ARG A 133 2.26 -14.85 9.94
CA ARG A 133 2.30 -13.58 10.65
C ARG A 133 3.37 -13.56 11.74
N PHE A 134 3.44 -14.63 12.53
CA PHE A 134 4.44 -14.77 13.60
C PHE A 134 5.86 -14.70 13.06
N PHE A 135 6.19 -15.52 12.06
CA PHE A 135 7.54 -15.52 11.47
C PHE A 135 7.85 -14.22 10.74
N TYR A 136 6.87 -13.61 10.06
CA TYR A 136 7.05 -12.32 9.44
C TYR A 136 7.42 -11.25 10.47
N ARG A 137 6.67 -11.15 11.58
CA ARG A 137 6.97 -10.18 12.65
C ARG A 137 8.40 -10.32 13.16
N LEU A 138 8.88 -11.56 13.34
CA LEU A 138 10.23 -11.85 13.83
C LEU A 138 11.31 -11.54 12.78
N LEU A 139 11.07 -11.87 11.52
CA LEU A 139 12.09 -11.87 10.47
C LEU A 139 12.00 -10.70 9.50
N ARG A 140 11.00 -9.80 9.60
CA ARG A 140 10.73 -8.72 8.64
C ARG A 140 11.97 -7.90 8.29
N LYS A 141 12.77 -7.50 9.27
CA LYS A 141 14.01 -6.75 9.02
C LYS A 141 14.97 -7.54 8.14
N LYS A 142 15.19 -8.82 8.42
CA LYS A 142 16.05 -9.69 7.60
C LYS A 142 15.45 -9.95 6.21
N LEU A 143 14.15 -10.22 6.12
CA LEU A 143 13.43 -10.47 4.86
C LEU A 143 13.50 -9.25 3.92
N HIS A 144 13.33 -8.06 4.47
CA HIS A 144 13.48 -6.78 3.76
C HIS A 144 14.93 -6.29 3.69
N ARG A 145 15.90 -7.17 3.97
CA ARG A 145 17.34 -6.88 3.92
C ARG A 145 17.73 -5.58 4.64
N SER A 146 17.08 -5.33 5.78
CA SER A 146 17.22 -4.13 6.63
C SER A 146 17.04 -2.83 5.85
N GLY A 147 16.04 -2.76 4.96
CA GLY A 147 15.74 -1.56 4.18
C GLY A 147 16.74 -1.28 3.05
N LYS A 148 17.75 -2.16 2.86
CA LYS A 148 18.72 -2.02 1.75
C LYS A 148 18.07 -2.14 0.37
N TYR A 149 16.96 -2.87 0.27
CA TYR A 149 16.24 -3.11 -0.98
C TYR A 149 14.73 -2.91 -0.78
N CYS A 150 14.08 -2.29 -1.75
CA CYS A 150 12.62 -2.34 -1.87
C CYS A 150 12.26 -3.67 -2.53
N LEU A 151 11.64 -4.61 -1.82
CA LEU A 151 11.36 -5.94 -2.42
C LEU A 151 10.45 -5.85 -3.65
N LYS A 152 9.54 -4.86 -3.66
CA LYS A 152 8.60 -4.61 -4.77
C LYS A 152 9.29 -4.34 -6.11
N THR A 153 10.55 -3.91 -6.16
CA THR A 153 11.23 -3.70 -7.44
C THR A 153 11.81 -4.97 -8.06
N PHE A 154 11.76 -6.10 -7.36
CA PHE A 154 12.39 -7.37 -7.77
C PHE A 154 11.41 -8.49 -8.08
N ASP A 155 10.14 -8.35 -7.71
CA ASP A 155 9.09 -9.36 -7.94
C ASP A 155 7.80 -8.77 -8.53
N TYR A 156 7.81 -7.49 -8.92
CA TYR A 156 6.64 -6.78 -9.40
C TYR A 156 6.97 -5.88 -10.59
N ALA A 157 6.01 -5.81 -11.52
CA ALA A 157 6.00 -4.88 -12.64
C ALA A 157 4.62 -4.22 -12.72
N TYR A 158 4.60 -2.94 -13.10
CA TYR A 158 3.36 -2.21 -13.36
C TYR A 158 3.20 -1.98 -14.86
N VAL A 159 2.04 -2.35 -15.39
CA VAL A 159 1.67 -2.14 -16.79
C VAL A 159 0.69 -0.97 -16.86
N SER A 160 1.07 0.10 -17.54
CA SER A 160 0.19 1.26 -17.76
C SER A 160 -0.91 0.95 -18.78
N ARG A 161 -1.94 1.82 -18.86
CA ARG A 161 -3.01 1.71 -19.85
C ARG A 161 -2.48 1.74 -21.30
N GLU A 162 -1.39 2.45 -21.53
CA GLU A 162 -0.69 2.55 -22.81
C GLU A 162 0.21 1.33 -23.10
N GLY A 163 0.18 0.31 -22.23
CA GLY A 163 0.97 -0.92 -22.37
C GLY A 163 2.44 -0.77 -21.99
N ASN A 164 2.85 0.34 -21.38
CA ASN A 164 4.22 0.51 -20.89
C ASN A 164 4.43 -0.33 -19.64
N VAL A 165 5.55 -1.04 -19.58
CA VAL A 165 5.99 -1.76 -18.37
C VAL A 165 6.93 -0.86 -17.59
N THR A 166 6.68 -0.70 -16.30
CA THR A 166 7.46 0.13 -15.37
C THR A 166 7.77 -0.69 -14.11
N PRO A 167 8.83 -0.36 -13.36
CA PRO A 167 9.25 -1.16 -12.21
C PRO A 167 8.38 -0.92 -10.96
N CYS A 168 7.60 0.16 -10.94
CA CYS A 168 6.74 0.55 -9.82
C CYS A 168 5.63 1.45 -10.33
N CYS A 169 4.42 1.34 -9.76
CA CYS A 169 3.30 2.23 -10.09
C CYS A 169 3.57 3.72 -9.76
N LEU A 170 4.55 4.00 -8.90
CA LEU A 170 4.99 5.35 -8.53
C LEU A 170 6.08 5.90 -9.45
N LEU A 171 6.46 5.16 -10.48
CA LEU A 171 7.47 5.53 -11.46
C LEU A 171 6.88 5.43 -12.88
N PRO A 172 5.78 6.14 -13.19
CA PRO A 172 5.08 6.00 -14.47
C PRO A 172 5.94 6.38 -15.68
N ASP A 173 6.93 7.26 -15.48
CA ASP A 173 7.81 7.74 -16.54
C ASP A 173 9.04 6.85 -16.76
N VAL A 174 9.31 5.91 -15.85
CA VAL A 174 10.47 5.02 -15.91
C VAL A 174 10.09 3.74 -16.66
N LYS A 175 10.09 3.87 -17.99
CA LYS A 175 9.65 2.81 -18.91
C LYS A 175 10.77 1.79 -19.12
N MET A 176 10.45 0.52 -18.87
CA MET A 176 11.34 -0.63 -19.09
C MET A 176 11.06 -1.35 -20.41
N GLY A 177 9.95 -1.04 -21.05
CA GLY A 177 9.50 -1.69 -22.28
C GLY A 177 8.01 -1.46 -22.53
N SER A 178 7.47 -2.09 -23.56
CA SER A 178 6.05 -2.01 -23.90
C SER A 178 5.53 -3.36 -24.37
N LEU A 179 4.41 -3.80 -23.79
CA LEU A 179 3.70 -5.02 -24.21
C LEU A 179 3.05 -4.90 -25.59
N LEU A 180 3.02 -3.70 -26.17
CA LEU A 180 2.61 -3.51 -27.56
C LEU A 180 3.71 -3.92 -28.56
N LYS A 181 4.96 -4.11 -28.09
CA LYS A 181 6.13 -4.40 -28.93
C LYS A 181 6.80 -5.75 -28.63
N GLY A 182 6.46 -6.39 -27.51
CA GLY A 182 7.08 -7.64 -27.07
C GLY A 182 6.36 -8.23 -25.86
N ASP A 183 6.88 -9.34 -25.36
CA ASP A 183 6.30 -10.05 -24.21
C ASP A 183 6.92 -9.60 -22.86
N LEU A 184 6.21 -9.91 -21.77
CA LEU A 184 6.60 -9.50 -20.43
C LEU A 184 7.93 -10.15 -19.98
N GLN A 185 8.19 -11.40 -20.37
CA GLN A 185 9.39 -12.12 -19.95
C GLN A 185 10.64 -11.47 -20.55
N THR A 186 10.61 -11.17 -21.85
CA THR A 186 11.69 -10.45 -22.54
C THR A 186 11.93 -9.07 -21.93
N ILE A 187 10.85 -8.32 -21.65
CA ILE A 187 10.97 -7.01 -21.00
C ILE A 187 11.57 -7.14 -19.60
N TRP A 188 11.09 -8.08 -18.78
CA TRP A 188 11.53 -8.28 -17.40
C TRP A 188 13.02 -8.64 -17.26
N GLN A 189 13.58 -9.29 -18.28
CA GLN A 189 14.96 -9.78 -18.32
C GLN A 189 15.91 -8.84 -19.07
N ASN A 190 15.42 -7.70 -19.59
CA ASN A 190 16.23 -6.80 -20.41
C ASN A 190 17.24 -5.97 -19.59
N GLU A 191 18.15 -5.31 -20.31
CA GLU A 191 19.18 -4.45 -19.73
C GLU A 191 18.61 -3.27 -18.94
N GLN A 192 17.47 -2.70 -19.36
CA GLN A 192 16.85 -1.56 -18.66
C GLN A 192 16.38 -1.95 -17.26
N PHE A 193 15.72 -3.10 -17.13
CA PHE A 193 15.29 -3.63 -15.84
C PHE A 193 16.47 -4.02 -14.96
N ASN A 194 17.50 -4.65 -15.53
CA ASN A 194 18.70 -5.03 -14.78
C ASN A 194 19.45 -3.79 -14.27
N HIS A 195 19.65 -2.80 -15.14
CA HIS A 195 20.25 -1.53 -14.78
C HIS A 195 19.45 -0.81 -13.69
N PHE A 196 18.12 -0.78 -13.81
CA PHE A 196 17.27 -0.23 -12.75
C PHE A 196 17.44 -0.98 -11.44
N ARG A 197 17.43 -2.32 -11.42
CA ARG A 197 17.56 -3.10 -10.17
C ARG A 197 18.91 -2.91 -9.48
N GLU A 198 19.98 -2.77 -10.26
CA GLU A 198 21.33 -2.47 -9.76
C GLU A 198 21.42 -1.05 -9.19
N ASN A 199 20.70 -0.10 -9.78
CA ASN A 199 20.82 1.34 -9.49
C ASN A 199 19.51 1.97 -8.98
N TYR A 200 18.60 1.18 -8.40
CA TYR A 200 17.21 1.62 -8.21
C TYR A 200 17.10 2.83 -7.27
N ARG A 201 18.10 3.04 -6.39
CA ARG A 201 18.18 4.19 -5.48
C ARG A 201 18.39 5.52 -6.22
N ASP A 202 18.96 5.50 -7.41
CA ASP A 202 19.13 6.71 -8.24
C ASP A 202 17.78 7.25 -8.71
N THR A 203 16.81 6.36 -8.87
CA THR A 203 15.44 6.69 -9.33
C THR A 203 14.44 6.78 -8.18
N CYS A 204 14.52 5.86 -7.20
CA CYS A 204 13.59 5.79 -6.06
C CYS A 204 13.99 6.73 -4.91
N GLU A 205 15.23 7.24 -4.91
CA GLU A 205 15.77 8.15 -3.91
C GLU A 205 15.48 7.69 -2.46
N SER A 206 14.87 8.57 -1.67
CA SER A 206 14.47 8.36 -0.28
C SER A 206 13.10 7.73 -0.12
N CYS A 207 12.55 7.07 -1.15
CA CYS A 207 11.29 6.34 -1.04
C CYS A 207 11.40 5.24 0.03
N ASP A 208 10.43 5.26 0.96
CA ASP A 208 10.34 4.41 2.13
C ASP A 208 8.94 3.77 2.30
N LEU A 209 8.15 3.82 1.22
CA LEU A 209 6.76 3.35 1.22
C LEU A 209 6.66 1.83 1.45
N TRP A 210 7.59 1.08 0.87
CA TRP A 210 7.62 -0.38 0.90
C TRP A 210 8.80 -0.95 1.70
N VAL A 211 9.53 -0.10 2.43
CA VAL A 211 10.60 -0.53 3.34
C VAL A 211 10.12 -0.43 4.79
N ILE A 212 10.80 -1.14 5.70
CA ILE A 212 10.41 -1.22 7.11
C ILE A 212 10.61 0.14 7.81
N ASP A 213 11.81 0.69 7.71
CA ASP A 213 12.19 1.91 8.40
C ASP A 213 11.69 3.15 7.63
N GLN A 214 11.27 4.20 8.32
CA GLN A 214 10.96 5.47 7.65
C GLN A 214 12.27 6.21 7.35
N VAL A 215 12.32 6.95 6.24
CA VAL A 215 13.40 7.90 5.99
C VAL A 215 13.01 9.25 6.61
N GLU A 216 13.88 9.81 7.44
CA GLU A 216 13.65 11.10 8.11
C GLU A 216 13.40 12.22 7.09
N SER A 217 12.42 13.09 7.39
CA SER A 217 12.02 14.22 6.54
C SER A 217 13.14 15.21 6.28
N ASP A 218 14.11 15.32 7.18
CA ASP A 218 15.12 16.37 7.15
C ASP A 218 16.16 16.18 6.03
N GLN A 219 16.28 14.96 5.51
CA GLN A 219 17.10 14.66 4.33
C GLN A 219 16.43 15.11 3.00
N LEU A 220 15.10 15.20 2.96
CA LEU A 220 14.35 15.65 1.78
C LEU A 220 14.43 17.18 1.58
N ILE A 221 14.46 17.94 2.68
CA ILE A 221 14.54 19.41 2.65
C ILE A 221 15.91 19.88 2.14
N ASN A 222 17.00 19.21 2.53
CA ASN A 222 18.34 19.57 2.10
C ASN A 222 18.60 19.25 0.62
N LYS A 223 18.02 18.19 0.07
CA LYS A 223 18.22 17.83 -1.35
C LYS A 223 17.56 18.83 -2.30
N ASN A 224 16.33 19.27 -2.00
CA ASN A 224 15.59 20.25 -2.80
C ASN A 224 16.17 21.68 -2.72
N LYS A 225 16.88 22.02 -1.64
CA LYS A 225 17.67 23.28 -1.56
C LYS A 225 18.91 23.25 -2.46
N ILE A 226 19.52 22.09 -2.64
CA ILE A 226 20.71 21.95 -3.48
C ILE A 226 20.34 21.97 -4.96
N THR A 227 19.27 21.28 -5.38
CA THR A 227 18.82 21.28 -6.80
C THR A 227 18.24 22.62 -7.27
N SER A 228 17.70 23.45 -6.36
CA SER A 228 17.24 24.81 -6.69
C SER A 228 18.37 25.85 -6.74
N GLN A 229 19.57 25.54 -6.22
CA GLN A 229 20.75 26.41 -6.30
C GLN A 229 21.67 26.09 -7.50
N VAL A 230 21.47 24.95 -8.16
CA VAL A 230 22.29 24.51 -9.31
C VAL A 230 21.61 24.81 -10.66
N SER A 231 20.39 25.37 -10.63
CA SER A 231 19.67 25.84 -11.82
C SER A 231 19.73 27.37 -11.92
N VAL A 232 20.90 27.93 -12.24
CA VAL A 232 21.10 29.28 -12.81
C VAL A 232 22.11 29.19 -13.93
#